data_AF-A0A1C9JB18-F1
#
_entry.id   AF-A0A1C9JB18-F1
#
_cell.length_a   1.000
_cell.length_b   1.000
_cell.length_c   1.000
_cell.angle_alpha   90.00
_cell.angle_beta   90.00
_cell.angle_gamma   90.00
#
_symmetry.space_group_name_H-M   'P 1'
#
loop_
_entity.id
_entity.type
_entity.pdbx_description
1 polymer ?
#
loop_
_entity_poly.entity_id
_entity_poly.type
_entity_poly.pdbx_seq_one_letter_code
_entity_poly.pdbx_strand_id
1 'polypeptide(L)'
;MNKTPFTFIDLFSGIGSFHYSLKQLGGECVLACDIDKNANSTYIFNYGVVPHQNIFDLQLEQIPNSDLLCAGFPCQAFSNIGFKKGWKDSRSQVFYQLLKILKYKKIPCIVLENVPGLVNLKKGQVFDTILTHLKNLNYECSWKILNCLDYGIPQNRKRVFIVGFHKSILESSSASPRATSPSGTSGIGEAFEFPTKTNLSCTLSELLNKKLNQEVARTIRIGGRGSPLDSRYNWDGYILFQSNSTTEYRLSIKDCLVLQNFSKNFQLCGCKTNKYKQIGNTIPTNLSFAIGKQVIKFLKKKKYFQHRNRKNLHNPKSFLMDPFGINQLNFGEFGEFFIKAQLLCFKNQNIQTVFGDIQKLENTPGQLIQNKKLTLFQLYTFTNIELKNCFEKSNIFKAKNSSKADVFINNRGLSIKILEKGYPTIINHTHRQNFLQVLEYLKLDIQILDICILEYHNLCQNNKIGEDIINSHPLSPFYKFKSYFTPILQYFLFNGSGRGLSELPAEIVLFVKKIDSCDIPQNWFWFSNSQQFIDEIWDFLIFSIRDKGLNYEKRSCESKKKMAPWIDKYKSRKTQKIKKKGCLHVRIHKSFGLKLQNTYKFFP
;
A
#
# COMPACT_ATOMS: atom_id res chain seq x y z
N MET A 1 -0.28 -19.21 33.72
CA MET A 1 -1.13 -18.79 32.59
C MET A 1 -1.06 -19.89 31.52
N ASN A 2 -2.18 -20.53 31.18
CA ASN A 2 -2.21 -21.50 30.08
C ASN A 2 -1.83 -20.79 28.78
N LYS A 3 -0.76 -21.23 28.11
CA LYS A 3 -0.35 -20.70 26.80
C LYS A 3 -1.50 -20.88 25.80
N THR A 4 -1.84 -19.82 25.06
CA THR A 4 -2.85 -19.89 24.00
C THR A 4 -2.36 -20.82 22.88
N PRO A 5 -3.17 -21.81 22.45
CA PRO A 5 -2.80 -22.79 21.42
C PRO A 5 -2.30 -22.18 20.11
N PHE A 6 -2.92 -21.08 19.67
CA PHE A 6 -2.54 -20.32 18.49
C PHE A 6 -3.13 -18.90 18.53
N THR A 7 -2.60 -18.03 17.67
CA THR A 7 -2.94 -16.62 17.54
C THR A 7 -3.40 -16.33 16.11
N PHE A 8 -4.35 -15.40 15.93
CA PHE A 8 -4.86 -15.04 14.62
C PHE A 8 -5.13 -13.54 14.47
N ILE A 9 -5.07 -13.08 13.22
CA ILE A 9 -5.50 -11.75 12.79
C ILE A 9 -6.84 -11.89 12.06
N ASP A 10 -7.79 -11.00 12.35
CA ASP A 10 -9.12 -10.96 11.74
C ASP A 10 -9.31 -9.64 10.95
N LEU A 11 -9.06 -9.66 9.64
CA LEU A 11 -9.22 -8.50 8.77
C LEU A 11 -10.58 -8.52 8.07
N PHE A 12 -11.15 -7.34 7.83
CA PHE A 12 -12.53 -7.21 7.34
C PHE A 12 -13.50 -7.96 8.27
N SER A 13 -13.26 -7.77 9.57
CA SER A 13 -13.74 -8.66 10.62
C SER A 13 -15.26 -8.69 10.77
N GLY A 14 -15.96 -7.64 10.32
CA GLY A 14 -17.40 -7.48 10.49
C GLY A 14 -17.82 -7.69 11.94
N ILE A 15 -18.72 -8.64 12.17
CA ILE A 15 -19.15 -9.04 13.53
C ILE A 15 -18.35 -10.24 14.09
N GLY A 16 -17.25 -10.59 13.44
CA GLY A 16 -16.26 -11.56 13.92
C GLY A 16 -16.66 -13.02 13.78
N SER A 17 -17.13 -13.46 12.61
CA SER A 17 -17.39 -14.90 12.39
C SER A 17 -16.12 -15.74 12.58
N PHE A 18 -14.98 -15.29 12.04
CA PHE A 18 -13.71 -15.97 12.24
C PHE A 18 -13.29 -15.92 13.71
N HIS A 19 -13.41 -14.75 14.37
CA HIS A 19 -13.14 -14.64 15.79
C HIS A 19 -13.97 -15.63 16.61
N TYR A 20 -15.29 -15.62 16.44
CA TYR A 20 -16.23 -16.48 17.14
C TYR A 20 -15.83 -17.95 17.03
N SER A 21 -15.52 -18.41 15.81
CA SER A 21 -15.17 -19.79 15.52
C SER A 21 -13.77 -20.18 16.02
N LEU A 22 -12.76 -19.33 15.79
CA LEU A 22 -11.38 -19.64 16.16
C LEU A 22 -11.16 -19.56 17.67
N LYS A 23 -11.86 -18.67 18.38
CA LYS A 23 -11.84 -18.61 19.85
C LYS A 23 -12.32 -19.91 20.49
N GLN A 24 -13.37 -20.52 19.93
CA GLN A 24 -13.84 -21.85 20.37
C GLN A 24 -12.84 -22.97 20.10
N LEU A 25 -11.94 -22.81 19.13
CA LEU A 25 -10.86 -23.74 18.85
C LEU A 25 -9.60 -23.47 19.70
N GLY A 26 -9.65 -22.51 20.63
CA GLY A 26 -8.55 -22.11 21.49
C GLY A 26 -7.65 -21.03 20.88
N GLY A 27 -8.09 -20.34 19.83
CA GLY A 27 -7.36 -19.25 19.22
C GLY A 27 -7.51 -17.93 19.97
N GLU A 28 -6.45 -17.11 19.95
CA GLU A 28 -6.45 -15.75 20.47
C GLU A 28 -6.38 -14.74 19.31
N CYS A 29 -7.29 -13.76 19.29
CA CYS A 29 -7.25 -12.68 18.30
C CYS A 29 -6.24 -11.62 18.74
N VAL A 30 -5.18 -11.42 17.96
CA VAL A 30 -4.13 -10.43 18.28
C VAL A 30 -4.31 -9.11 17.55
N LEU A 31 -5.12 -9.08 16.48
CA LEU A 31 -5.49 -7.88 15.75
C LEU A 31 -6.80 -8.10 15.01
N ALA A 32 -7.71 -7.14 15.11
CA ALA A 32 -8.93 -7.08 14.32
C ALA A 32 -8.98 -5.75 13.53
N CYS A 33 -9.61 -5.74 12.35
CA CYS A 33 -9.78 -4.52 11.56
C CYS A 33 -11.08 -4.54 10.74
N ASP A 34 -11.90 -3.49 10.85
CA ASP A 34 -13.08 -3.25 10.01
C ASP A 34 -13.45 -1.76 9.98
N ILE A 35 -13.99 -1.29 8.85
CA ILE A 35 -14.35 0.12 8.62
C ILE A 35 -15.74 0.48 9.14
N ASP A 36 -16.64 -0.50 9.31
CA ASP A 36 -18.00 -0.25 9.76
C ASP A 36 -18.05 -0.05 11.28
N LYS A 37 -18.32 1.19 11.70
CA LYS A 37 -18.39 1.57 13.12
C LYS A 37 -19.40 0.74 13.92
N ASN A 38 -20.54 0.36 13.33
CA ASN A 38 -21.55 -0.44 14.05
C ASN A 38 -21.07 -1.88 14.22
N ALA A 39 -20.42 -2.44 13.19
CA ALA A 39 -19.77 -3.74 13.28
C ALA A 39 -18.68 -3.75 14.34
N ASN A 40 -17.85 -2.70 14.41
CA ASN A 40 -16.84 -2.54 15.46
C ASN A 40 -17.45 -2.47 16.86
N SER A 41 -18.54 -1.73 17.06
CA SER A 41 -19.26 -1.72 18.35
C SER A 41 -19.76 -3.11 18.74
N THR A 42 -20.35 -3.85 17.78
CA THR A 42 -20.75 -5.24 17.97
C THR A 42 -19.54 -6.11 18.35
N TYR A 43 -18.42 -5.96 17.64
CA TYR A 43 -17.20 -6.74 17.88
C TYR A 43 -16.65 -6.50 19.29
N ILE A 44 -16.55 -5.23 19.71
CA ILE A 44 -16.11 -4.84 21.05
C ILE A 44 -17.02 -5.44 22.11
N PHE A 45 -18.34 -5.34 21.93
CA PHE A 45 -19.31 -5.83 22.89
C PHE A 45 -19.16 -7.34 23.14
N ASN A 46 -18.97 -8.14 22.09
CA ASN A 46 -18.94 -9.60 22.21
C ASN A 46 -17.56 -10.17 22.53
N TYR A 47 -16.48 -9.45 22.20
CA TYR A 47 -15.12 -9.99 22.30
C TYR A 47 -14.17 -9.19 23.18
N GLY A 48 -14.52 -7.95 23.55
CA GLY A 48 -13.63 -7.04 24.29
C GLY A 48 -12.42 -6.56 23.48
N VAL A 49 -12.35 -6.87 22.19
CA VAL A 49 -11.28 -6.47 21.28
C VAL A 49 -11.73 -5.26 20.47
N VAL A 50 -10.90 -4.22 20.41
CA VAL A 50 -11.16 -3.00 19.64
C VAL A 50 -10.57 -3.15 18.24
N PRO A 51 -11.39 -3.26 17.17
CA PRO A 51 -10.86 -3.33 15.82
C PRO A 51 -10.25 -1.99 15.38
N HIS A 52 -9.18 -2.05 14.62
CA HIS A 52 -8.69 -0.89 13.86
C HIS A 52 -9.71 -0.50 12.79
N GLN A 53 -9.94 0.81 12.61
CA GLN A 53 -10.99 1.28 11.69
C GLN A 53 -10.60 1.14 10.22
N ASN A 54 -9.35 1.40 9.86
CA ASN A 54 -8.95 1.39 8.47
C ASN A 54 -7.67 0.57 8.28
N ILE A 55 -7.73 -0.40 7.37
CA ILE A 55 -6.61 -1.29 7.07
C ILE A 55 -5.40 -0.52 6.50
N PHE A 56 -5.62 0.65 5.88
CA PHE A 56 -4.55 1.50 5.36
C PHE A 56 -3.78 2.24 6.46
N ASP A 57 -4.38 2.39 7.64
CA ASP A 57 -3.74 3.05 8.79
C ASP A 57 -2.86 2.07 9.60
N LEU A 58 -2.91 0.77 9.28
CA LEU A 58 -2.07 -0.23 9.93
C LEU A 58 -0.61 -0.06 9.52
N GLN A 59 0.23 0.29 10.49
CA GLN A 59 1.68 0.28 10.32
C GLN A 59 2.19 -1.17 10.31
N LEU A 60 2.85 -1.57 9.22
CA LEU A 60 3.27 -2.95 9.01
C LEU A 60 4.16 -3.45 10.13
N GLU A 61 5.01 -2.60 10.70
CA GLU A 61 5.90 -2.90 11.81
C GLU A 61 5.11 -3.29 13.07
N GLN A 62 4.00 -2.59 13.34
CA GLN A 62 3.19 -2.72 14.55
C GLN A 62 2.20 -3.90 14.50
N ILE A 63 1.91 -4.46 13.32
CA ILE A 63 1.04 -5.62 13.21
C ILE A 63 1.69 -6.80 13.97
N PRO A 64 1.01 -7.44 14.95
CA PRO A 64 1.58 -8.55 15.70
C PRO A 64 1.89 -9.76 14.81
N ASN A 65 2.89 -10.56 15.19
CA ASN A 65 3.05 -11.88 14.58
C ASN A 65 1.85 -12.76 14.96
N SER A 66 1.32 -13.51 13.99
CA SER A 66 0.24 -14.46 14.22
C SER A 66 0.48 -15.77 13.47
N ASP A 67 -0.25 -16.82 13.84
CA ASP A 67 -0.21 -18.12 13.15
C ASP A 67 -1.14 -18.14 11.94
N LEU A 68 -2.29 -17.47 12.07
CA LEU A 68 -3.32 -17.36 11.04
C LEU A 68 -3.64 -15.90 10.74
N LEU A 69 -4.02 -15.63 9.49
CA LEU A 69 -4.74 -14.43 9.10
C LEU A 69 -6.02 -14.82 8.39
N CYS A 70 -7.15 -14.31 8.87
CA CYS A 70 -8.46 -14.52 8.28
C CYS A 70 -8.97 -13.22 7.65
N ALA A 71 -9.62 -13.33 6.49
CA ALA A 71 -10.15 -12.16 5.79
C ALA A 71 -11.38 -12.47 4.92
N GLY A 72 -12.55 -11.92 5.30
CA GLY A 72 -13.75 -11.88 4.47
C GLY A 72 -13.76 -10.63 3.58
N PHE A 73 -12.88 -10.57 2.60
CA PHE A 73 -12.62 -9.34 1.84
C PHE A 73 -13.78 -9.00 0.88
N PRO A 74 -14.11 -7.70 0.67
CA PRO A 74 -15.30 -7.31 -0.07
C PRO A 74 -15.28 -7.75 -1.56
N CYS A 75 -16.32 -8.48 -2.00
CA CYS A 75 -16.49 -8.94 -3.39
C CYS A 75 -16.65 -7.80 -4.42
N GLN A 76 -17.27 -6.69 -4.02
CA GLN A 76 -17.65 -5.57 -4.90
C GLN A 76 -16.44 -4.90 -5.57
N ALA A 77 -15.27 -5.06 -4.97
CA ALA A 77 -13.98 -4.65 -5.50
C ALA A 77 -13.67 -5.19 -6.91
N PHE A 78 -14.22 -6.36 -7.23
CA PHE A 78 -13.85 -7.08 -8.45
C PHE A 78 -14.89 -7.02 -9.57
N SER A 79 -16.15 -6.72 -9.25
CA SER A 79 -17.27 -6.73 -10.22
C SER A 79 -17.24 -5.58 -11.23
N ASN A 80 -16.61 -4.45 -10.88
CA ASN A 80 -16.47 -3.27 -11.74
C ASN A 80 -15.17 -3.24 -12.57
N ILE A 81 -14.34 -4.27 -12.43
CA ILE A 81 -13.05 -4.28 -13.11
C ILE A 81 -13.35 -4.45 -14.61
N GLY A 82 -13.04 -3.48 -15.44
CA GLY A 82 -12.25 -3.78 -16.64
C GLY A 82 -10.79 -3.83 -16.17
N PHE A 83 -9.91 -4.65 -16.77
CA PHE A 83 -8.46 -4.63 -16.44
C PHE A 83 -7.85 -3.21 -16.51
N LYS A 84 -8.61 -2.28 -17.08
CA LYS A 84 -8.40 -0.87 -17.34
C LYS A 84 -9.09 0.13 -16.37
N LYS A 85 -9.63 -0.27 -15.22
CA LYS A 85 -10.27 0.68 -14.27
C LYS A 85 -9.95 0.42 -12.79
N GLY A 86 -9.04 -0.52 -12.51
CA GLY A 86 -8.85 -1.18 -11.20
C GLY A 86 -8.40 -0.32 -10.02
N TRP A 87 -8.24 1.00 -10.21
CA TRP A 87 -7.69 1.90 -9.19
C TRP A 87 -8.67 2.96 -8.69
N LYS A 88 -9.72 3.25 -9.46
CA LYS A 88 -10.71 4.24 -9.05
C LYS A 88 -11.63 3.72 -7.93
N ASP A 89 -11.70 2.41 -7.71
CA ASP A 89 -12.50 1.82 -6.63
C ASP A 89 -11.63 1.58 -5.38
N SER A 90 -11.84 2.38 -4.33
CA SER A 90 -11.15 2.22 -3.03
C SER A 90 -11.30 0.80 -2.44
N ARG A 91 -12.31 0.03 -2.87
CA ARG A 91 -12.54 -1.33 -2.40
C ARG A 91 -11.59 -2.35 -3.03
N SER A 92 -10.99 -2.12 -4.20
CA SER A 92 -9.95 -3.01 -4.76
C SER A 92 -8.59 -2.81 -4.10
N GLN A 93 -8.33 -1.60 -3.61
CA GLN A 93 -7.10 -1.24 -2.91
C GLN A 93 -6.93 -2.03 -1.60
N VAL A 94 -8.02 -2.45 -0.96
CA VAL A 94 -7.96 -3.21 0.30
C VAL A 94 -7.35 -4.60 0.13
N PHE A 95 -7.55 -5.24 -1.03
CA PHE A 95 -6.91 -6.53 -1.31
C PHE A 95 -5.40 -6.37 -1.50
N TYR A 96 -4.94 -5.28 -2.12
CA TYR A 96 -3.50 -4.98 -2.20
C TYR A 96 -2.89 -4.69 -0.83
N GLN A 97 -3.62 -4.03 0.07
CA GLN A 97 -3.16 -3.82 1.43
C GLN A 97 -3.01 -5.14 2.20
N LEU A 98 -3.97 -6.06 2.04
CA LEU A 98 -3.84 -7.44 2.56
C LEU A 98 -2.55 -8.11 2.05
N LEU A 99 -2.27 -8.02 0.75
CA LEU A 99 -1.07 -8.62 0.15
C LEU A 99 0.24 -8.00 0.68
N LYS A 100 0.26 -6.68 0.94
CA LYS A 100 1.39 -6.00 1.59
C LYS A 100 1.63 -6.55 3.00
N ILE A 101 0.57 -6.73 3.78
CA ILE A 101 0.65 -7.35 5.12
C ILE A 101 1.23 -8.76 5.01
N LEU A 102 0.72 -9.59 4.10
CA LEU A 102 1.20 -10.96 3.89
C LEU A 102 2.67 -11.00 3.45
N LYS A 103 3.10 -10.11 2.56
CA LYS A 103 4.51 -10.01 2.14
C LYS A 103 5.43 -9.65 3.31
N TYR A 104 5.04 -8.66 4.11
CA TYR A 104 5.87 -8.15 5.20
C TYR A 104 5.93 -9.15 6.36
N LYS A 105 4.77 -9.66 6.80
CA LYS A 105 4.68 -10.54 7.97
C LYS A 105 4.90 -12.02 7.66
N LYS A 106 4.74 -12.44 6.40
CA LYS A 106 4.83 -13.84 5.98
C LYS A 106 4.02 -14.75 6.90
N ILE A 107 2.76 -14.37 7.13
CA ILE A 107 1.87 -15.07 8.07
C ILE A 107 1.79 -16.55 7.70
N PRO A 108 1.93 -17.48 8.64
CA PRO A 108 2.06 -18.90 8.33
C PRO A 108 0.88 -19.46 7.52
N CYS A 109 -0.34 -19.17 7.93
CA CYS A 109 -1.55 -19.63 7.26
C CYS A 109 -2.52 -18.48 6.98
N ILE A 110 -3.20 -18.53 5.85
CA ILE A 110 -4.26 -17.59 5.48
C ILE A 110 -5.58 -18.33 5.21
N VAL A 111 -6.68 -17.71 5.62
CA VAL A 111 -8.04 -18.16 5.29
C VAL A 111 -8.81 -16.96 4.74
N LEU A 112 -9.03 -16.96 3.42
CA LEU A 112 -9.76 -15.90 2.75
C LEU A 112 -11.16 -16.40 2.38
N GLU A 113 -12.16 -15.55 2.54
CA GLU A 113 -13.54 -15.86 2.18
C GLU A 113 -14.08 -14.85 1.16
N ASN A 114 -14.94 -15.35 0.26
CA ASN A 114 -15.72 -14.51 -0.63
C ASN A 114 -17.02 -15.19 -1.10
N VAL A 115 -17.84 -14.47 -1.88
CA VAL A 115 -19.03 -15.05 -2.52
C VAL A 115 -18.63 -15.98 -3.68
N PRO A 116 -19.44 -17.00 -4.01
CA PRO A 116 -19.12 -17.97 -5.07
C PRO A 116 -18.93 -17.34 -6.46
N GLY A 117 -19.61 -16.21 -6.71
CA GLY A 117 -19.51 -15.48 -7.97
C GLY A 117 -18.09 -15.01 -8.30
N LEU A 118 -17.21 -14.88 -7.30
CA LEU A 118 -15.81 -14.51 -7.50
C LEU A 118 -15.09 -15.50 -8.43
N VAL A 119 -15.38 -16.80 -8.31
CA VAL A 119 -14.70 -17.87 -9.07
C VAL A 119 -14.95 -17.73 -10.58
N ASN A 120 -16.15 -17.30 -10.98
CA ASN A 120 -16.52 -17.19 -12.40
C ASN A 120 -16.40 -15.76 -12.94
N LEU A 121 -15.99 -14.82 -12.10
CA LEU A 121 -15.93 -13.41 -12.44
C LEU A 121 -14.95 -13.18 -13.60
N LYS A 122 -15.46 -12.60 -14.69
CA LYS A 122 -14.74 -12.46 -15.97
C LYS A 122 -14.15 -13.76 -16.50
N LYS A 123 -14.96 -14.83 -16.55
CA LYS A 123 -14.51 -16.14 -17.03
C LYS A 123 -13.32 -16.68 -16.22
N GLY A 124 -13.26 -16.40 -14.92
CA GLY A 124 -12.22 -16.89 -14.00
C GLY A 124 -10.98 -16.03 -13.84
N GLN A 125 -10.74 -15.07 -14.75
CA GLN A 125 -9.51 -14.28 -14.78
C GLN A 125 -9.19 -13.55 -13.47
N VAL A 126 -10.21 -13.04 -12.76
CA VAL A 126 -10.02 -12.37 -11.47
C VAL A 126 -9.51 -13.36 -10.42
N PHE A 127 -10.15 -14.51 -10.34
CA PHE A 127 -9.83 -15.52 -9.33
C PHE A 127 -8.44 -16.11 -9.56
N ASP A 128 -8.07 -16.38 -10.83
CA ASP A 128 -6.72 -16.80 -11.21
C ASP A 128 -5.66 -15.75 -10.83
N THR A 129 -6.00 -14.47 -10.97
CA THR A 129 -5.12 -13.37 -10.57
C THR A 129 -4.89 -13.36 -9.06
N ILE A 130 -5.94 -13.55 -8.26
CA ILE A 130 -5.85 -13.67 -6.80
C ILE A 130 -4.93 -14.83 -6.42
N LEU A 131 -5.14 -16.02 -6.99
CA LEU A 131 -4.32 -17.20 -6.71
C LEU A 131 -2.86 -16.99 -7.14
N THR A 132 -2.65 -16.36 -8.29
CA THR A 132 -1.30 -16.03 -8.79
C THR A 132 -0.57 -15.07 -7.84
N HIS A 133 -1.27 -14.05 -7.34
CA HIS A 133 -0.73 -13.11 -6.37
C HIS A 133 -0.31 -13.79 -5.07
N LEU A 134 -1.16 -14.67 -4.52
CA LEU A 134 -0.82 -15.45 -3.33
C LEU A 134 0.36 -16.40 -3.58
N LYS A 135 0.39 -17.07 -4.75
CA LYS A 135 1.51 -17.93 -5.16
C LYS A 135 2.84 -17.17 -5.23
N ASN A 136 2.83 -15.94 -5.77
CA ASN A 136 4.01 -15.08 -5.83
C ASN A 136 4.51 -14.64 -4.45
N LEU A 137 3.63 -14.63 -3.45
CA LEU A 137 3.98 -14.42 -2.05
C LEU A 137 4.36 -15.73 -1.33
N ASN A 138 4.63 -16.80 -2.08
CA ASN A 138 4.97 -18.13 -1.58
C ASN A 138 3.87 -18.80 -0.74
N TYR A 139 2.60 -18.51 -1.03
CA TYR A 139 1.47 -19.26 -0.48
C TYR A 139 0.98 -20.32 -1.47
N GLU A 140 1.00 -21.57 -1.04
CA GLU A 140 0.30 -22.64 -1.75
C GLU A 140 -1.14 -22.67 -1.29
N CYS A 141 -2.06 -22.42 -2.23
CA CYS A 141 -3.47 -22.23 -1.94
C CYS A 141 -4.31 -23.38 -2.48
N SER A 142 -5.27 -23.81 -1.67
CA SER A 142 -6.39 -24.67 -2.09
C SER A 142 -7.69 -23.91 -1.84
N TRP A 143 -8.74 -24.19 -2.63
CA TRP A 143 -10.02 -23.50 -2.48
C TRP A 143 -11.20 -24.43 -2.68
N LYS A 144 -12.33 -24.11 -2.05
CA LYS A 144 -13.59 -24.85 -2.22
C LYS A 144 -14.79 -23.95 -1.97
N ILE A 145 -15.87 -24.17 -2.73
CA ILE A 145 -17.18 -23.59 -2.43
C ILE A 145 -17.88 -24.49 -1.40
N LEU A 146 -18.20 -23.93 -0.25
CA LEU A 146 -18.92 -24.59 0.84
C LEU A 146 -20.31 -24.00 0.99
N ASN A 147 -21.30 -24.83 1.31
CA ASN A 147 -22.67 -24.40 1.58
C ASN A 147 -23.01 -24.60 3.06
N CYS A 148 -23.59 -23.59 3.70
CA CYS A 148 -23.99 -23.65 5.11
C CYS A 148 -24.87 -24.88 5.44
N LEU A 149 -25.75 -25.29 4.50
CA LEU A 149 -26.57 -26.50 4.61
C LEU A 149 -25.80 -27.81 4.69
N ASP A 150 -24.60 -27.88 4.11
CA ASP A 150 -23.77 -29.08 4.17
C ASP A 150 -23.13 -29.27 5.58
N TYR A 151 -23.30 -28.28 6.47
CA TYR A 151 -22.67 -28.20 7.79
C TYR A 151 -23.70 -27.94 8.91
N GLY A 152 -24.88 -28.56 8.78
CA GLY A 152 -25.84 -28.68 9.88
C GLY A 152 -26.79 -27.51 10.08
N ILE A 153 -26.79 -26.47 9.23
CA ILE A 153 -27.71 -25.32 9.36
C ILE A 153 -28.62 -25.24 8.13
N PRO A 154 -29.96 -25.25 8.28
CA PRO A 154 -30.92 -25.14 7.18
C PRO A 154 -30.95 -23.74 6.56
N GLN A 155 -29.84 -23.32 5.96
CA GLN A 155 -29.70 -22.11 5.16
C GLN A 155 -28.90 -22.41 3.89
N ASN A 156 -29.47 -22.06 2.74
CA ASN A 156 -28.73 -22.08 1.47
C ASN A 156 -27.85 -20.83 1.38
N ARG A 157 -26.59 -20.96 1.80
CA ARG A 157 -25.58 -19.91 1.77
C ARG A 157 -24.24 -20.49 1.37
N LYS A 158 -23.92 -20.35 0.09
CA LYS A 158 -22.65 -20.76 -0.51
C LYS A 158 -21.59 -19.68 -0.34
N ARG A 159 -20.35 -20.07 -0.04
CA ARG A 159 -19.15 -19.21 0.04
C ARG A 159 -17.93 -19.93 -0.50
N VAL A 160 -17.06 -19.20 -1.19
CA VAL A 160 -15.74 -19.73 -1.57
C VAL A 160 -14.76 -19.42 -0.45
N PHE A 161 -14.03 -20.45 -0.01
CA PHE A 161 -12.92 -20.33 0.92
C PHE A 161 -11.63 -20.62 0.17
N ILE A 162 -10.62 -19.77 0.34
CA ILE A 162 -9.25 -19.98 -0.12
C ILE A 162 -8.40 -20.17 1.13
N VAL A 163 -7.76 -21.33 1.26
CA VAL A 163 -6.85 -21.65 2.36
C VAL A 163 -5.44 -21.71 1.79
N GLY A 164 -4.54 -20.89 2.32
CA GLY A 164 -3.16 -20.79 1.86
C GLY A 164 -2.16 -21.08 2.98
N PHE A 165 -1.10 -21.79 2.65
CA PHE A 165 0.02 -22.06 3.57
C PHE A 165 1.31 -21.50 2.98
N HIS A 166 2.05 -20.74 3.77
CA HIS A 166 3.35 -20.23 3.34
C HIS A 166 4.35 -21.39 3.21
N LYS A 167 5.14 -21.42 2.14
CA LYS A 167 6.10 -22.51 1.83
C LYS A 167 7.02 -22.88 3.00
N SER A 168 7.39 -21.92 3.83
CA SER A 168 8.24 -22.15 5.01
C SER A 168 7.66 -23.15 6.03
N ILE A 169 6.35 -23.44 6.00
CA ILE A 169 5.72 -24.48 6.83
C ILE A 169 5.67 -25.81 6.08
N LEU A 170 5.48 -25.76 4.76
CA LEU A 170 5.38 -26.94 3.91
C LEU A 170 6.73 -27.66 3.79
N GLU A 171 7.82 -26.91 3.74
CA GLU A 171 9.20 -27.41 3.64
C GLU A 171 9.81 -27.81 4.99
N SER A 172 9.19 -27.42 6.12
CA SER A 172 9.70 -27.71 7.47
C SER A 172 9.61 -29.20 7.87
N SER A 173 8.96 -30.03 7.06
CA SER A 173 9.02 -31.49 7.15
C SER A 173 10.16 -32.02 6.27
N SER A 174 11.41 -31.88 6.72
CA SER A 174 12.52 -32.68 6.21
C SER A 174 12.32 -34.15 6.65
N ALA A 175 11.50 -34.88 5.90
CA ALA A 175 11.67 -36.31 5.80
C ALA A 175 12.99 -36.55 5.05
N SER A 176 13.84 -37.38 5.63
CA SER A 176 15.09 -37.88 5.02
C SER A 176 14.86 -38.32 3.57
N PRO A 177 15.80 -38.09 2.63
CA PRO A 177 15.62 -38.49 1.24
C PRO A 177 15.60 -40.01 1.17
N ARG A 178 14.44 -40.60 0.87
CA ARG A 178 14.37 -42.02 0.52
C ARG A 178 13.71 -42.21 -0.84
N ALA A 179 14.52 -42.81 -1.71
CA ALA A 179 14.22 -43.52 -2.95
C ALA A 179 13.41 -42.77 -4.03
N THR A 180 14.16 -42.44 -5.09
CA THR A 180 13.70 -42.19 -6.46
C THR A 180 12.65 -43.20 -6.93
N SER A 181 11.52 -42.68 -7.42
CA SER A 181 10.67 -43.36 -8.40
C SER A 181 10.56 -42.46 -9.63
N PRO A 182 10.75 -42.97 -10.86
CA PRO A 182 10.73 -42.18 -12.07
C PRO A 182 9.28 -42.02 -12.56
N SER A 183 8.62 -40.93 -12.15
CA SER A 183 7.54 -40.34 -12.94
C SER A 183 7.40 -38.87 -12.54
N GLY A 184 7.54 -37.99 -13.53
CA GLY A 184 7.54 -36.55 -13.33
C GLY A 184 6.19 -36.05 -12.85
N THR A 185 6.11 -35.69 -11.56
CA THR A 185 5.20 -34.69 -11.02
C THR A 185 5.83 -34.11 -9.76
N SER A 186 6.43 -32.93 -9.89
CA SER A 186 6.96 -32.16 -8.75
C SER A 186 5.81 -31.49 -7.99
N GLY A 187 5.16 -32.25 -7.10
CA GLY A 187 4.21 -31.76 -6.12
C GLY A 187 4.63 -32.19 -4.70
N ILE A 188 4.95 -31.22 -3.84
CA ILE A 188 5.30 -31.46 -2.43
C ILE A 188 4.10 -32.09 -1.70
N GLY A 189 4.38 -33.05 -0.80
CA GLY A 189 3.43 -33.99 -0.22
C GLY A 189 2.30 -33.42 0.66
N GLU A 190 1.12 -34.00 0.41
CA GLU A 190 -0.20 -33.87 1.05
C GLU A 190 -0.91 -32.51 0.91
N ALA A 191 -1.93 -32.50 0.05
CA ALA A 191 -2.85 -31.38 -0.14
C ALA A 191 -3.71 -31.12 1.11
N PHE A 192 -4.13 -29.87 1.30
CA PHE A 192 -5.07 -29.50 2.35
C PHE A 192 -6.46 -30.09 2.08
N GLU A 193 -6.99 -30.84 3.05
CA GLU A 193 -8.33 -31.41 2.98
C GLU A 193 -9.38 -30.45 3.53
N PHE A 194 -10.32 -30.05 2.66
CA PHE A 194 -11.48 -29.27 3.09
C PHE A 194 -12.45 -30.12 3.94
N PRO A 195 -13.26 -29.47 4.81
CA PRO A 195 -14.23 -30.17 5.66
C PRO A 195 -15.17 -31.07 4.86
N THR A 196 -15.35 -32.30 5.33
CA THR A 196 -16.38 -33.22 4.81
C THR A 196 -17.77 -32.74 5.22
N LYS A 197 -18.77 -33.02 4.38
CA LYS A 197 -20.17 -32.66 4.67
C LYS A 197 -20.67 -33.44 5.88
N THR A 198 -21.43 -32.80 6.74
CA THR A 198 -22.01 -33.43 7.94
C THR A 198 -23.51 -33.69 7.82
N ASN A 199 -24.11 -33.35 6.66
CA ASN A 199 -25.56 -33.33 6.40
C ASN A 199 -26.33 -32.35 7.30
N LEU A 200 -27.61 -32.13 6.96
CA LEU A 200 -28.52 -31.27 7.72
C LEU A 200 -28.85 -31.92 9.07
N SER A 201 -28.82 -31.11 10.13
CA SER A 201 -29.16 -31.55 11.49
C SER A 201 -30.65 -31.42 11.80
N CYS A 202 -31.33 -30.47 11.13
CA CYS A 202 -32.72 -30.12 11.36
C CYS A 202 -33.27 -29.31 10.17
N THR A 203 -34.59 -29.21 10.09
CA THR A 203 -35.29 -28.30 9.16
C THR A 203 -35.31 -26.86 9.69
N LEU A 204 -35.59 -25.89 8.81
CA LEU A 204 -35.79 -24.49 9.19
C LEU A 204 -36.88 -24.35 10.26
N SER A 205 -37.94 -25.16 10.15
CA SER A 205 -39.06 -25.17 11.07
C SER A 205 -38.64 -25.60 12.48
N GLU A 206 -37.85 -26.67 12.58
CA GLU A 206 -37.29 -27.16 13.84
C GLU A 206 -36.29 -26.16 14.43
N LEU A 207 -35.38 -25.61 13.61
CA LEU A 207 -34.36 -24.67 14.06
C LEU A 207 -34.97 -23.40 14.69
N LEU A 208 -36.03 -22.88 14.07
CA LEU A 208 -36.70 -21.64 14.51
C LEU A 208 -37.90 -21.90 15.44
N ASN A 209 -38.25 -23.17 15.69
CA ASN A 209 -39.44 -23.60 16.40
C ASN A 209 -40.74 -22.96 15.84
N LYS A 210 -40.92 -23.07 14.52
CA LYS A 210 -42.04 -22.47 13.74
C LYS A 210 -42.44 -23.40 12.60
N LYS A 211 -43.73 -23.58 12.32
CA LYS A 211 -44.17 -24.36 11.14
C LYS A 211 -44.12 -23.50 9.88
N LEU A 212 -43.04 -23.59 9.11
CA LEU A 212 -42.81 -22.77 7.91
C LEU A 212 -42.96 -23.58 6.62
N ASN A 213 -43.32 -22.91 5.53
CA ASN A 213 -43.49 -23.54 4.19
C ASN A 213 -42.19 -23.93 3.47
N GLN A 214 -41.03 -23.68 4.06
CA GLN A 214 -39.75 -24.06 3.49
C GLN A 214 -38.90 -24.76 4.53
N GLU A 215 -38.25 -25.85 4.11
CA GLU A 215 -37.33 -26.60 4.96
C GLU A 215 -35.96 -25.94 5.10
N VAL A 216 -35.58 -25.06 4.17
CA VAL A 216 -34.27 -24.41 4.12
C VAL A 216 -34.44 -22.92 3.87
N ALA A 217 -33.78 -22.10 4.69
CA ALA A 217 -33.78 -20.65 4.54
C ALA A 217 -33.00 -20.20 3.30
N ARG A 218 -33.42 -19.07 2.73
CA ARG A 218 -32.71 -18.40 1.63
C ARG A 218 -31.46 -17.72 2.17
N THR A 219 -30.53 -17.37 1.27
CA THR A 219 -29.36 -16.56 1.65
C THR A 219 -29.81 -15.21 2.20
N ILE A 220 -29.46 -14.89 3.45
CA ILE A 220 -29.65 -13.55 4.01
C ILE A 220 -28.71 -12.56 3.28
N ARG A 221 -29.26 -11.49 2.70
CA ARG A 221 -28.53 -10.52 1.85
C ARG A 221 -28.63 -9.10 2.40
N ILE A 222 -27.74 -8.23 1.93
CA ILE A 222 -27.97 -6.78 2.01
C ILE A 222 -28.97 -6.42 0.89
N GLY A 223 -30.13 -5.88 1.27
CA GLY A 223 -31.22 -5.57 0.34
C GLY A 223 -32.15 -6.76 0.06
N GLY A 224 -33.31 -6.49 -0.53
CA GLY A 224 -34.36 -7.52 -0.79
C GLY A 224 -35.19 -7.94 0.42
N ARG A 225 -34.92 -7.36 1.59
CA ARG A 225 -35.73 -7.57 2.80
C ARG A 225 -37.11 -6.94 2.61
N GLY A 226 -38.17 -7.66 2.95
CA GLY A 226 -39.55 -7.17 2.79
C GLY A 226 -40.06 -7.20 1.35
N SER A 227 -39.31 -7.79 0.41
CA SER A 227 -39.83 -8.03 -0.94
C SER A 227 -41.03 -9.00 -0.90
N PRO A 228 -41.95 -8.92 -1.89
CA PRO A 228 -43.07 -9.86 -2.02
C PRO A 228 -42.62 -11.33 -1.95
N LEU A 229 -43.46 -12.23 -1.42
CA LEU A 229 -43.06 -13.61 -1.11
C LEU A 229 -42.57 -14.42 -2.33
N ASP A 230 -43.14 -14.14 -3.49
CA ASP A 230 -42.84 -14.68 -4.81
C ASP A 230 -41.60 -14.04 -5.47
N SER A 231 -41.12 -12.92 -4.95
CA SER A 231 -39.97 -12.21 -5.51
C SER A 231 -38.68 -13.02 -5.38
N ARG A 232 -37.88 -13.03 -6.45
CA ARG A 232 -36.49 -13.57 -6.43
C ARG A 232 -35.54 -12.85 -5.46
N TYR A 233 -35.93 -11.66 -5.00
CA TYR A 233 -35.15 -10.84 -4.06
C TYR A 233 -35.55 -11.09 -2.60
N ASN A 234 -36.73 -11.68 -2.35
CA ASN A 234 -37.18 -12.05 -1.02
C ASN A 234 -36.24 -13.08 -0.41
N TRP A 235 -35.72 -12.76 0.78
CA TRP A 235 -34.95 -13.69 1.58
C TRP A 235 -35.48 -13.87 3.00
N ASP A 236 -36.37 -12.98 3.47
CA ASP A 236 -36.84 -12.95 4.85
C ASP A 236 -38.29 -13.39 5.04
N GLY A 237 -39.09 -13.46 3.97
CA GLY A 237 -40.51 -13.81 4.01
C GLY A 237 -40.80 -15.29 3.77
N TYR A 238 -41.66 -15.84 4.63
CA TYR A 238 -42.12 -17.22 4.67
C TYR A 238 -43.61 -17.28 5.00
N ILE A 239 -44.27 -18.40 4.69
CA ILE A 239 -45.64 -18.67 5.15
C ILE A 239 -45.53 -19.46 6.46
N LEU A 240 -46.19 -18.97 7.51
CA LEU A 240 -46.33 -19.61 8.81
C LEU A 240 -47.69 -20.30 8.91
N PHE A 241 -47.69 -21.59 9.19
CA PHE A 241 -48.90 -22.38 9.43
C PHE A 241 -49.27 -22.36 10.91
N GLN A 242 -50.44 -21.82 11.21
CA GLN A 242 -51.10 -21.88 12.52
C GLN A 242 -52.30 -22.84 12.42
N SER A 243 -52.83 -23.30 13.56
CA SER A 243 -53.82 -24.39 13.60
C SER A 243 -54.99 -24.22 12.62
N ASN A 244 -55.49 -23.00 12.41
CA ASN A 244 -56.61 -22.69 11.52
C ASN A 244 -56.33 -21.52 10.54
N SER A 245 -55.07 -21.10 10.35
CA SER A 245 -54.74 -19.95 9.48
C SER A 245 -53.31 -20.00 8.93
N THR A 246 -53.08 -19.30 7.82
CA THR A 246 -51.74 -19.04 7.30
C THR A 246 -51.46 -17.55 7.36
N THR A 247 -50.26 -17.19 7.80
CA THR A 247 -49.83 -15.79 7.89
C THR A 247 -48.44 -15.61 7.30
N GLU A 248 -48.14 -14.40 6.83
CA GLU A 248 -46.80 -14.05 6.40
C GLU A 248 -45.89 -13.85 7.63
N TYR A 249 -44.78 -14.57 7.66
CA TYR A 249 -43.75 -14.42 8.67
C TYR A 249 -42.46 -13.85 8.07
N ARG A 250 -41.91 -12.82 8.73
CA ARG A 250 -40.66 -12.17 8.34
C ARG A 250 -39.58 -12.45 9.38
N LEU A 251 -38.43 -12.96 8.93
CA LEU A 251 -37.32 -13.29 9.81
C LEU A 251 -36.90 -12.09 10.68
N SER A 252 -36.95 -12.31 12.00
CA SER A 252 -36.44 -11.38 12.99
C SER A 252 -34.91 -11.37 13.02
N ILE A 253 -34.33 -10.40 13.71
CA ILE A 253 -32.87 -10.36 13.95
C ILE A 253 -32.41 -11.62 14.70
N LYS A 254 -33.22 -12.12 15.64
CA LYS A 254 -32.92 -13.33 16.41
C LYS A 254 -32.91 -14.57 15.50
N ASP A 255 -33.92 -14.72 14.65
CA ASP A 255 -33.97 -15.83 13.68
C ASP A 255 -32.74 -15.80 12.76
N CYS A 256 -32.37 -14.60 12.31
CA CYS A 256 -31.22 -14.41 11.45
C CYS A 256 -29.88 -14.74 12.14
N LEU A 257 -29.71 -14.42 13.42
CA LEU A 257 -28.52 -14.80 14.21
C LEU A 257 -28.43 -16.32 14.39
N VAL A 258 -29.56 -16.97 14.66
CA VAL A 258 -29.65 -18.44 14.75
C VAL A 258 -29.27 -19.07 13.41
N LEU A 259 -29.77 -18.54 12.29
CA LEU A 259 -29.40 -19.01 10.95
C LEU A 259 -27.94 -18.73 10.55
N GLN A 260 -27.30 -17.74 11.16
CA GLN A 260 -25.85 -17.51 11.02
C GLN A 260 -25.02 -18.31 12.05
N ASN A 261 -25.69 -19.14 12.86
CA ASN A 261 -25.10 -20.01 13.89
C ASN A 261 -24.36 -19.24 15.02
N PHE A 262 -24.78 -18.01 15.32
CA PHE A 262 -24.32 -17.32 16.52
C PHE A 262 -25.09 -17.78 17.76
N SER A 263 -24.46 -17.71 18.93
CA SER A 263 -25.16 -18.02 20.19
C SER A 263 -26.31 -17.06 20.44
N LYS A 264 -27.29 -17.49 21.25
CA LYS A 264 -28.42 -16.66 21.68
C LYS A 264 -28.00 -15.41 22.45
N ASN A 265 -26.79 -15.42 23.03
CA ASN A 265 -26.23 -14.31 23.81
C ASN A 265 -25.45 -13.31 22.94
N PHE A 266 -25.27 -13.59 21.64
CA PHE A 266 -24.56 -12.69 20.74
C PHE A 266 -25.38 -11.41 20.52
N GLN A 267 -24.79 -10.26 20.80
CA GLN A 267 -25.49 -8.98 20.73
C GLN A 267 -25.04 -8.15 19.53
N LEU A 268 -25.99 -7.50 18.86
CA LEU A 268 -25.72 -6.59 17.75
C LEU A 268 -25.97 -5.14 18.16
N CYS A 269 -25.02 -4.26 17.82
CA CYS A 269 -25.11 -2.82 17.99
C CYS A 269 -25.67 -2.11 16.75
N GLY A 270 -26.15 -0.88 16.93
CA GLY A 270 -26.71 -0.03 15.88
C GLY A 270 -28.23 -0.17 15.71
N CYS A 271 -28.81 0.60 14.78
CA CYS A 271 -30.24 0.54 14.47
C CYS A 271 -30.62 -0.77 13.74
N LYS A 272 -31.92 -1.05 13.62
CA LYS A 272 -32.45 -2.28 12.98
C LYS A 272 -31.81 -2.54 11.60
N THR A 273 -31.69 -1.50 10.76
CA THR A 273 -31.06 -1.57 9.44
C THR A 273 -29.59 -1.97 9.52
N ASN A 274 -28.82 -1.37 10.44
CA ASN A 274 -27.41 -1.69 10.65
C ASN A 274 -27.22 -3.15 11.11
N LYS A 275 -28.12 -3.64 11.98
CA LYS A 275 -28.08 -5.03 12.46
C LYS A 275 -28.32 -6.03 11.31
N TYR A 276 -29.30 -5.79 10.45
CA TYR A 276 -29.51 -6.65 9.27
C TYR A 276 -28.36 -6.57 8.26
N LYS A 277 -27.74 -5.40 8.05
CA LYS A 277 -26.55 -5.26 7.20
C LYS A 277 -25.39 -6.13 7.72
N GLN A 278 -25.13 -6.09 9.02
CA GLN A 278 -24.11 -6.92 9.68
C GLN A 278 -24.35 -8.42 9.46
N ILE A 279 -25.58 -8.88 9.68
CA ILE A 279 -26.00 -10.29 9.43
C ILE A 279 -25.90 -10.65 7.95
N GLY A 280 -26.27 -9.76 7.03
CA GLY A 280 -26.17 -10.00 5.59
C GLY A 280 -24.74 -10.23 5.12
N ASN A 281 -23.78 -9.53 5.74
CA ASN A 281 -22.36 -9.61 5.40
C ASN A 281 -21.60 -10.74 6.12
N THR A 282 -22.04 -11.17 7.30
CA THR A 282 -21.29 -12.18 8.08
C THR A 282 -21.22 -13.54 7.39
N ILE A 283 -20.20 -14.30 7.72
CA ILE A 283 -20.11 -15.73 7.39
C ILE A 283 -20.92 -16.49 8.47
N PRO A 284 -21.65 -17.57 8.11
CA PRO A 284 -22.19 -18.50 9.09
C PRO A 284 -21.06 -19.13 9.90
N THR A 285 -21.16 -19.10 11.22
CA THR A 285 -20.04 -19.52 12.08
C THR A 285 -19.75 -21.02 11.99
N ASN A 286 -20.72 -21.84 11.56
CA ASN A 286 -20.51 -23.28 11.30
C ASN A 286 -19.50 -23.49 10.15
N LEU A 287 -19.53 -22.65 9.11
CA LEU A 287 -18.57 -22.69 8.01
C LEU A 287 -17.16 -22.28 8.47
N SER A 288 -17.04 -21.13 9.15
CA SER A 288 -15.74 -20.67 9.64
C SER A 288 -15.16 -21.61 10.70
N PHE A 289 -16.00 -22.25 11.52
CA PHE A 289 -15.58 -23.26 12.48
C PHE A 289 -15.09 -24.53 11.80
N ALA A 290 -15.84 -25.06 10.81
CA ALA A 290 -15.44 -26.26 10.08
C ALA A 290 -14.09 -26.05 9.36
N ILE A 291 -13.91 -24.90 8.69
CA ILE A 291 -12.64 -24.54 8.04
C ILE A 291 -11.52 -24.37 9.07
N GLY A 292 -11.76 -23.61 10.15
CA GLY A 292 -10.79 -23.41 11.22
C GLY A 292 -10.30 -24.74 11.81
N LYS A 293 -11.22 -25.68 12.06
CA LYS A 293 -10.89 -27.02 12.57
C LYS A 293 -9.95 -27.77 11.63
N GLN A 294 -10.19 -27.74 10.32
CA GLN A 294 -9.30 -28.39 9.34
C GLN A 294 -7.94 -27.70 9.22
N VAL A 295 -7.90 -26.37 9.26
CA VAL A 295 -6.64 -25.61 9.26
C VAL A 295 -5.79 -25.98 10.48
N ILE A 296 -6.38 -25.99 11.68
CA ILE A 296 -5.66 -26.36 12.90
C ILE A 296 -5.23 -27.83 12.87
N LYS A 297 -6.06 -28.74 12.35
CA LYS A 297 -5.68 -30.15 12.13
C LYS A 297 -4.47 -30.27 11.21
N PHE A 298 -4.46 -29.53 10.09
CA PHE A 298 -3.36 -29.54 9.13
C PHE A 298 -2.06 -28.98 9.75
N LEU A 299 -2.13 -27.84 10.45
CA LEU A 299 -0.97 -27.26 11.14
C LEU A 299 -0.40 -28.20 12.22
N LYS A 300 -1.27 -28.90 12.97
CA LYS A 300 -0.85 -29.95 13.91
C LYS A 300 -0.16 -31.12 13.21
N LYS A 301 -0.71 -31.59 12.08
CA LYS A 301 -0.13 -32.68 11.27
C LYS A 301 1.27 -32.32 10.77
N LYS A 302 1.46 -31.08 10.30
CA LYS A 302 2.77 -30.53 9.90
C LYS A 302 3.69 -30.18 11.09
N LYS A 303 3.34 -30.56 12.33
CA LYS A 303 4.07 -30.28 13.58
C LYS A 303 4.43 -28.80 13.80
N TYR A 304 3.71 -27.89 13.16
CA TYR A 304 4.04 -26.46 13.13
C TYR A 304 4.15 -25.86 14.55
N PHE A 305 3.15 -26.12 15.40
CA PHE A 305 3.13 -25.58 16.77
C PHE A 305 4.26 -26.12 17.66
N GLN A 306 4.78 -27.33 17.39
CA GLN A 306 5.92 -27.89 18.11
C GLN A 306 7.22 -27.18 17.70
N HIS A 307 7.42 -26.95 16.40
CA HIS A 307 8.58 -26.23 15.87
C HIS A 307 8.59 -24.75 16.28
N ARG A 308 7.42 -24.09 16.29
CA ARG A 308 7.27 -22.70 16.75
C ARG A 308 7.76 -22.53 18.19
N ASN A 309 7.32 -23.41 19.10
CA ASN A 309 7.72 -23.34 20.51
C ASN A 309 9.24 -23.50 20.68
N ARG A 310 9.89 -24.39 19.91
CA ARG A 310 11.35 -24.55 19.93
C ARG A 310 12.11 -23.32 19.42
N LYS A 311 11.63 -22.69 18.33
CA LYS A 311 12.23 -21.44 17.80
C LYS A 311 12.09 -20.26 18.77
N ASN A 312 11.05 -20.22 19.60
CA ASN A 312 10.88 -19.18 20.61
C ASN A 312 11.79 -19.35 21.85
N LEU A 313 12.37 -20.55 22.07
CA LEU A 313 13.34 -20.82 23.16
C LEU A 313 14.79 -20.47 22.79
N HIS A 314 15.11 -20.45 21.50
CA HIS A 314 16.36 -19.88 21.00
C HIS A 314 16.07 -18.52 20.37
N ASN A 315 16.16 -17.49 21.19
CA ASN A 315 15.97 -16.12 20.76
C ASN A 315 17.34 -15.48 20.48
N PRO A 316 17.91 -15.55 19.26
CA PRO A 316 18.83 -14.51 18.85
C PRO A 316 17.98 -13.30 18.45
N LYS A 317 18.31 -12.18 19.09
CA LYS A 317 18.09 -10.78 18.70
C LYS A 317 17.30 -10.60 17.39
N SER A 318 16.22 -9.82 17.52
CA SER A 318 15.59 -9.04 16.46
C SER A 318 16.51 -8.85 15.24
N PHE A 319 16.30 -9.65 14.20
CA PHE A 319 16.85 -9.38 12.88
C PHE A 319 16.08 -8.19 12.29
N LEU A 320 16.33 -7.00 12.85
CA LEU A 320 16.32 -5.77 12.06
C LEU A 320 17.67 -5.72 11.35
N MET A 321 17.84 -6.53 10.31
CA MET A 321 18.89 -6.33 9.34
C MET A 321 18.31 -6.49 7.94
N ASP A 322 18.42 -5.40 7.19
CA ASP A 322 18.41 -5.32 5.74
C ASP A 322 19.25 -6.47 5.15
N PRO A 323 18.66 -7.50 4.53
CA PRO A 323 19.40 -8.67 4.08
C PRO A 323 20.09 -8.49 2.72
N PHE A 324 19.97 -7.33 2.07
CA PHE A 324 20.44 -7.19 0.68
C PHE A 324 21.19 -5.88 0.46
N GLY A 325 22.29 -5.70 1.20
CA GLY A 325 23.38 -4.79 0.85
C GLY A 325 24.04 -5.14 -0.50
N ILE A 326 23.26 -5.21 -1.58
CA ILE A 326 23.67 -5.57 -2.93
C ILE A 326 22.95 -4.62 -3.89
N ASN A 327 23.73 -3.65 -4.40
CA ASN A 327 23.35 -2.62 -5.39
C ASN A 327 22.11 -1.79 -5.04
N GLN A 328 22.13 -1.15 -3.86
CA GLN A 328 21.08 -0.24 -3.44
C GLN A 328 21.06 1.01 -4.33
N LEU A 329 20.01 1.12 -5.16
CA LEU A 329 19.55 2.41 -5.64
C LEU A 329 19.47 3.35 -4.44
N ASN A 330 20.05 4.54 -4.53
CA ASN A 330 19.80 5.51 -3.47
C ASN A 330 18.29 5.83 -3.44
N PHE A 331 17.78 6.29 -2.30
CA PHE A 331 16.34 6.47 -2.13
C PHE A 331 15.69 7.36 -3.21
N GLY A 332 16.40 8.39 -3.67
CA GLY A 332 15.92 9.26 -4.74
C GLY A 332 15.81 8.52 -6.08
N GLU A 333 16.80 7.70 -6.41
CA GLU A 333 16.77 6.85 -7.60
C GLU A 333 15.63 5.84 -7.53
N PHE A 334 15.54 5.08 -6.43
CA PHE A 334 14.45 4.13 -6.23
C PHE A 334 13.10 4.79 -6.40
N GLY A 335 12.92 5.96 -5.79
CA GLY A 335 11.70 6.72 -5.91
C GLY A 335 11.39 7.12 -7.35
N GLU A 336 12.34 7.68 -8.08
CA GLU A 336 12.16 8.03 -9.51
C GLU A 336 11.75 6.82 -10.35
N PHE A 337 12.44 5.68 -10.19
CA PHE A 337 12.11 4.43 -10.85
C PHE A 337 10.70 3.95 -10.51
N PHE A 338 10.35 3.99 -9.22
CA PHE A 338 9.07 3.54 -8.72
C PHE A 338 7.92 4.38 -9.26
N ILE A 339 8.05 5.71 -9.28
CA ILE A 339 7.06 6.63 -9.86
C ILE A 339 6.87 6.35 -11.36
N LYS A 340 7.96 6.18 -12.13
CA LYS A 340 7.89 5.82 -13.56
C LYS A 340 7.16 4.49 -13.77
N ALA A 341 7.44 3.50 -12.92
CA ALA A 341 6.76 2.21 -12.94
C ALA A 341 5.27 2.31 -12.60
N GLN A 342 4.88 3.18 -11.66
CA GLN A 342 3.47 3.47 -11.37
C GLN A 342 2.77 4.13 -12.56
N LEU A 343 3.41 5.10 -13.22
CA LEU A 343 2.90 5.73 -14.43
C LEU A 343 2.70 4.72 -15.57
N LEU A 344 3.63 3.77 -15.73
CA LEU A 344 3.46 2.64 -16.67
C LEU A 344 2.29 1.73 -16.23
N CYS A 345 2.19 1.49 -14.92
CA CYS A 345 1.05 0.97 -14.18
C CYS A 345 -0.29 1.48 -14.72
N PHE A 346 -0.44 2.80 -14.61
CA PHE A 346 -1.63 3.57 -14.95
C PHE A 346 -1.92 3.56 -16.45
N LYS A 347 -0.90 3.74 -17.27
CA LYS A 347 -0.98 3.64 -18.74
C LYS A 347 -1.59 2.30 -19.18
N ASN A 348 -1.03 1.18 -18.69
CA ASN A 348 -1.48 -0.16 -19.05
C ASN A 348 -2.94 -0.43 -18.64
N GLN A 349 -3.40 0.28 -17.63
CA GLN A 349 -4.74 0.19 -17.12
C GLN A 349 -5.63 1.34 -17.60
N ASN A 350 -5.29 2.12 -18.63
CA ASN A 350 -6.10 3.24 -19.15
C ASN A 350 -6.73 4.12 -18.04
N ILE A 351 -5.96 4.41 -17.00
CA ILE A 351 -6.43 5.29 -15.92
C ILE A 351 -6.16 6.71 -16.35
N GLN A 352 -7.22 7.51 -16.41
CA GLN A 352 -7.10 8.95 -16.54
C GLN A 352 -6.30 9.50 -15.37
N THR A 353 -5.25 10.23 -15.70
CA THR A 353 -4.50 11.05 -14.76
C THR A 353 -4.95 12.50 -14.87
N VAL A 354 -4.39 13.40 -14.06
CA VAL A 354 -4.58 14.85 -14.23
C VAL A 354 -4.13 15.38 -15.60
N PHE A 355 -3.47 14.54 -16.41
CA PHE A 355 -3.04 14.84 -17.77
C PHE A 355 -3.92 14.22 -18.85
N GLY A 356 -5.09 13.72 -18.47
CA GLY A 356 -5.87 12.82 -19.31
C GLY A 356 -5.23 11.43 -19.39
N ASP A 357 -5.50 10.73 -20.48
CA ASP A 357 -4.97 9.40 -20.70
C ASP A 357 -3.47 9.43 -21.03
N ILE A 358 -2.68 8.58 -20.35
CA ILE A 358 -1.27 8.40 -20.68
C ILE A 358 -1.17 7.57 -21.97
N GLN A 359 -1.12 8.24 -23.12
CA GLN A 359 -0.96 7.58 -24.42
C GLN A 359 0.51 7.21 -24.66
N LYS A 360 1.43 8.09 -24.27
CA LYS A 360 2.88 7.93 -24.44
C LYS A 360 3.59 8.09 -23.10
N LEU A 361 4.51 7.17 -22.81
CA LEU A 361 5.36 7.22 -21.61
C LEU A 361 6.77 6.84 -22.01
N GLU A 362 7.71 7.75 -21.81
CA GLU A 362 9.07 7.65 -22.36
C GLU A 362 10.11 8.12 -21.33
N ASN A 363 11.32 7.54 -21.34
CA ASN A 363 12.42 8.10 -20.55
C ASN A 363 12.95 9.38 -21.18
N THR A 364 13.03 9.39 -22.51
CA THR A 364 13.43 10.52 -23.35
C THR A 364 12.56 10.49 -24.61
N PRO A 365 12.35 11.61 -25.31
CA PRO A 365 11.56 11.63 -26.55
C PRO A 365 12.08 10.57 -27.55
N GLY A 366 11.21 9.65 -27.97
CA GLY A 366 11.55 8.53 -28.85
C GLY A 366 11.95 7.24 -28.12
N GLN A 367 12.29 7.29 -26.83
CA GLN A 367 12.65 6.12 -26.03
C GLN A 367 11.49 5.66 -25.14
N LEU A 368 10.57 4.90 -25.73
CA LEU A 368 9.41 4.33 -25.04
C LEU A 368 9.82 3.41 -23.88
N ILE A 369 9.13 3.60 -22.75
CA ILE A 369 9.11 2.62 -21.68
C ILE A 369 8.29 1.43 -22.17
N GLN A 370 8.88 0.24 -22.16
CA GLN A 370 8.28 -0.96 -22.73
C GLN A 370 7.17 -1.51 -21.83
N ASN A 371 6.08 -1.93 -22.45
CA ASN A 371 4.98 -2.61 -21.78
C ASN A 371 5.27 -4.12 -21.65
N LYS A 372 5.83 -4.55 -20.52
CA LYS A 372 5.97 -5.98 -20.18
C LYS A 372 5.19 -6.37 -18.93
N LYS A 373 3.88 -6.12 -18.95
CA LYS A 373 2.93 -6.67 -17.96
C LYS A 373 3.20 -6.27 -16.51
N LEU A 374 3.99 -5.22 -16.25
CA LEU A 374 4.19 -4.73 -14.89
C LEU A 374 2.83 -4.29 -14.34
N THR A 375 2.44 -4.91 -13.23
CA THR A 375 1.22 -4.59 -12.50
C THR A 375 1.59 -3.85 -11.22
N LEU A 376 0.61 -3.12 -10.67
CA LEU A 376 0.76 -2.57 -9.34
C LEU A 376 1.17 -3.57 -8.29
N PHE A 377 0.54 -4.74 -8.39
CA PHE A 377 0.78 -5.82 -7.46
C PHE A 377 2.27 -6.08 -7.42
N GLN A 378 2.85 -6.39 -8.58
CA GLN A 378 4.27 -6.65 -8.71
C GLN A 378 5.09 -5.48 -8.18
N LEU A 379 4.71 -4.24 -8.48
CA LEU A 379 5.41 -3.07 -7.98
C LEU A 379 5.46 -3.01 -6.44
N TYR A 380 4.36 -3.31 -5.75
CA TYR A 380 4.32 -3.29 -4.28
C TYR A 380 4.81 -4.58 -3.63
N THR A 381 4.74 -5.70 -4.34
CA THR A 381 5.07 -7.01 -3.79
C THR A 381 6.44 -7.53 -4.18
N PHE A 382 7.11 -6.95 -5.16
CA PHE A 382 8.47 -7.35 -5.52
C PHE A 382 9.49 -6.87 -4.52
N THR A 383 10.51 -7.70 -4.31
CA THR A 383 11.76 -7.33 -3.64
C THR A 383 12.50 -6.28 -4.47
N ASN A 384 13.48 -5.60 -3.87
CA ASN A 384 14.29 -4.61 -4.61
C ASN A 384 15.00 -5.23 -5.83
N ILE A 385 15.42 -6.49 -5.74
CA ILE A 385 16.06 -7.24 -6.83
C ILE A 385 15.06 -7.51 -7.95
N GLU A 386 13.86 -8.00 -7.62
CA GLU A 386 12.80 -8.24 -8.60
C GLU A 386 12.33 -6.94 -9.26
N LEU A 387 12.23 -5.85 -8.49
CA LEU A 387 11.93 -4.52 -9.01
C LEU A 387 13.01 -4.04 -9.98
N LYS A 388 14.28 -4.17 -9.63
CA LYS A 388 15.40 -3.81 -10.51
C LYS A 388 15.34 -4.59 -11.82
N ASN A 389 15.17 -5.91 -11.75
CA ASN A 389 15.00 -6.76 -12.93
C ASN A 389 13.80 -6.33 -13.79
N CYS A 390 12.70 -5.91 -13.15
CA CYS A 390 11.53 -5.40 -13.85
C CYS A 390 11.74 -4.04 -14.49
N PHE A 391 12.44 -3.13 -13.83
CA PHE A 391 12.81 -1.83 -14.37
C PHE A 391 13.69 -2.02 -15.61
N GLU A 392 14.72 -2.87 -15.54
CA GLU A 392 15.57 -3.22 -16.68
C GLU A 392 14.76 -3.82 -17.84
N LYS A 393 13.91 -4.82 -17.57
CA LYS A 393 13.08 -5.47 -18.60
C LYS A 393 12.05 -4.53 -19.25
N SER A 394 11.60 -3.52 -18.51
CA SER A 394 10.61 -2.53 -18.96
C SER A 394 11.26 -1.27 -19.53
N ASN A 395 12.58 -1.24 -19.68
CA ASN A 395 13.33 -0.05 -20.07
C ASN A 395 13.03 1.17 -19.19
N ILE A 396 12.93 1.00 -17.87
CA ILE A 396 12.81 2.13 -16.94
C ILE A 396 14.22 2.45 -16.46
N PHE A 397 14.70 3.66 -16.74
CA PHE A 397 16.05 4.12 -16.41
C PHE A 397 16.01 5.44 -15.66
N LYS A 398 17.04 5.71 -14.85
CA LYS A 398 17.22 7.00 -14.20
C LYS A 398 17.54 8.05 -15.27
N ALA A 399 16.97 9.24 -15.18
CA ALA A 399 17.35 10.34 -16.05
C ALA A 399 18.82 10.74 -15.84
N LYS A 400 19.44 11.27 -16.90
CA LYS A 400 20.80 11.80 -16.81
C LYS A 400 20.79 13.02 -15.89
N ASN A 401 21.86 13.22 -15.13
CA ASN A 401 21.96 14.37 -14.22
C ASN A 401 21.87 15.75 -14.93
N SER A 402 22.09 15.80 -16.25
CA SER A 402 21.93 16.99 -17.09
C SER A 402 20.48 17.22 -17.54
N SER A 403 19.60 16.21 -17.45
CA SER A 403 18.18 16.32 -17.78
C SER A 403 17.41 17.06 -16.69
N LYS A 404 16.39 17.81 -17.06
CA LYS A 404 15.42 18.41 -16.13
C LYS A 404 14.16 17.56 -16.04
N ALA A 405 13.72 17.01 -17.17
CA ALA A 405 12.70 15.99 -17.20
C ALA A 405 13.28 14.64 -16.78
N ASP A 406 12.62 14.01 -15.82
CA ASP A 406 12.88 12.64 -15.39
C ASP A 406 12.14 11.64 -16.30
N VAL A 407 10.94 11.99 -16.77
CA VAL A 407 10.10 11.17 -17.66
C VAL A 407 9.27 12.07 -18.58
N PHE A 408 8.80 11.54 -19.71
CA PHE A 408 7.90 12.22 -20.62
C PHE A 408 6.55 11.53 -20.68
N ILE A 409 5.47 12.32 -20.57
CA ILE A 409 4.09 11.87 -20.73
C ILE A 409 3.48 12.65 -21.89
N ASN A 410 2.98 11.96 -22.92
CA ASN A 410 2.36 12.60 -24.10
C ASN A 410 3.24 13.74 -24.69
N ASN A 411 4.56 13.49 -24.79
CA ASN A 411 5.60 14.43 -25.24
C ASN A 411 5.92 15.61 -24.29
N ARG A 412 5.36 15.63 -23.07
CA ARG A 412 5.62 16.69 -22.08
C ARG A 412 6.61 16.23 -21.02
N GLY A 413 7.64 17.03 -20.77
CA GLY A 413 8.72 16.70 -19.82
C GLY A 413 8.29 16.90 -18.37
N LEU A 414 8.54 15.91 -17.52
CA LEU A 414 8.14 15.90 -16.11
C LEU A 414 9.35 15.74 -15.18
N SER A 415 9.51 16.67 -14.22
CA SER A 415 10.47 16.53 -13.12
C SER A 415 9.80 15.97 -11.85
N ILE A 416 10.36 14.91 -11.28
CA ILE A 416 9.85 14.20 -10.11
C ILE A 416 10.61 14.68 -8.85
N LYS A 417 9.88 15.07 -7.80
CA LYS A 417 10.42 15.51 -6.51
C LYS A 417 9.76 14.74 -5.37
N ILE A 418 10.56 14.09 -4.51
CA ILE A 418 10.07 13.16 -3.48
C ILE A 418 10.48 13.65 -2.09
N LEU A 419 9.52 13.75 -1.16
CA LEU A 419 9.72 14.34 0.18
C LEU A 419 10.09 13.34 1.31
N GLU A 420 9.95 12.04 1.08
CA GLU A 420 9.85 11.06 2.17
C GLU A 420 11.14 10.85 3.00
N LYS A 421 12.34 10.88 2.38
CA LYS A 421 13.62 10.68 3.11
C LYS A 421 14.63 11.82 2.99
N GLY A 422 14.23 12.99 2.47
CA GLY A 422 15.15 14.12 2.33
C GLY A 422 14.51 15.37 1.75
N TYR A 423 15.29 16.45 1.68
CA TYR A 423 14.87 17.72 1.09
C TYR A 423 15.18 17.72 -0.42
N PRO A 424 14.16 17.77 -1.31
CA PRO A 424 14.37 17.82 -2.75
C PRO A 424 15.24 19.00 -3.14
N THR A 425 16.29 18.75 -3.91
CA THR A 425 17.21 19.79 -4.38
C THR A 425 16.69 20.46 -5.66
N ILE A 426 16.78 21.79 -5.70
CA ILE A 426 16.57 22.62 -6.88
C ILE A 426 17.93 23.00 -7.49
N ILE A 427 18.79 23.62 -6.67
CA ILE A 427 20.14 24.01 -7.05
C ILE A 427 21.11 23.09 -6.34
N ASN A 428 21.81 22.25 -7.11
CA ASN A 428 22.70 21.24 -6.55
C ASN A 428 24.17 21.68 -6.64
N HIS A 429 24.72 22.20 -5.53
CA HIS A 429 26.16 22.49 -5.38
C HIS A 429 26.74 23.30 -6.56
N THR A 430 26.12 24.42 -6.90
CA THR A 430 26.55 25.23 -8.04
C THR A 430 27.51 26.35 -7.60
N HIS A 431 28.66 26.44 -8.26
CA HIS A 431 29.70 27.42 -7.98
C HIS A 431 29.41 28.78 -8.64
N ARG A 432 30.03 29.84 -8.14
CA ARG A 432 29.94 31.20 -8.70
C ARG A 432 30.18 31.25 -10.22
N GLN A 433 31.23 30.58 -10.71
CA GLN A 433 31.57 30.57 -12.13
C GLN A 433 30.43 30.00 -13.00
N ASN A 434 29.76 28.97 -12.50
CA ASN A 434 28.64 28.33 -13.18
C ASN A 434 27.39 29.21 -13.12
N PHE A 435 27.21 30.00 -12.06
CA PHE A 435 26.13 30.97 -11.98
C PHE A 435 26.28 32.09 -13.00
N LEU A 436 27.49 32.56 -13.30
CA LEU A 436 27.70 33.60 -14.32
C LEU A 436 27.09 33.20 -15.66
N GLN A 437 27.31 31.96 -16.09
CA GLN A 437 26.74 31.45 -17.35
C GLN A 437 25.20 31.43 -17.31
N VAL A 438 24.63 31.06 -16.16
CA VAL A 438 23.17 31.05 -15.97
C VAL A 438 22.61 32.48 -15.96
N LEU A 439 23.28 33.39 -15.26
CA LEU A 439 22.84 34.78 -15.12
C LEU A 439 23.00 35.57 -16.42
N GLU A 440 24.04 35.29 -17.20
CA GLU A 440 24.21 35.81 -18.55
C GLU A 440 23.04 35.40 -19.45
N TYR A 441 22.67 34.12 -19.43
CA TYR A 441 21.49 33.62 -20.15
C TYR A 441 20.19 34.32 -19.69
N LEU A 442 20.04 34.55 -18.38
CA LEU A 442 18.87 35.20 -17.80
C LEU A 442 18.90 36.73 -17.88
N LYS A 443 20.00 37.33 -18.38
CA LYS A 443 20.26 38.78 -18.36
C LYS A 443 20.13 39.40 -16.97
N LEU A 444 20.70 38.73 -15.96
CA LEU A 444 20.72 39.16 -14.56
C LEU A 444 22.14 39.49 -14.11
N ASP A 445 22.28 40.44 -13.19
CA ASP A 445 23.57 40.78 -12.58
C ASP A 445 23.89 39.82 -11.41
N ILE A 446 25.13 39.36 -11.32
CA ILE A 446 25.62 38.52 -10.22
C ILE A 446 25.79 39.28 -8.90
N GLN A 447 25.87 40.61 -8.93
CA GLN A 447 26.11 41.43 -7.74
C GLN A 447 25.12 41.16 -6.60
N ILE A 448 23.83 40.98 -6.91
CA ILE A 448 22.80 40.68 -5.90
C ILE A 448 23.10 39.34 -5.20
N LEU A 449 23.50 38.33 -5.97
CA LEU A 449 23.85 37.02 -5.43
C LEU A 449 25.14 37.06 -4.61
N ASP A 450 26.14 37.84 -5.05
CA ASP A 450 27.37 38.10 -4.31
C ASP A 450 27.07 38.74 -2.95
N ILE A 451 26.21 39.77 -2.90
CA ILE A 451 25.77 40.43 -1.66
C ILE A 451 25.09 39.43 -0.72
N CYS A 452 24.13 38.64 -1.23
CA CYS A 452 23.42 37.65 -0.41
C CYS A 452 24.37 36.63 0.23
N ILE A 453 25.37 36.19 -0.54
CA ILE A 453 26.33 35.17 -0.09
C ILE A 453 27.33 35.75 0.91
N LEU A 454 27.78 36.99 0.71
CA LEU A 454 28.62 37.70 1.69
C LEU A 454 27.89 37.90 3.02
N GLU A 455 26.63 38.33 2.97
CA GLU A 455 25.78 38.51 4.16
C GLU A 455 25.56 37.16 4.87
N TYR A 456 25.25 36.10 4.12
CA TYR A 456 25.14 34.73 4.65
C TYR A 456 26.43 34.30 5.37
N HIS A 457 27.60 34.50 4.75
CA HIS A 457 28.89 34.12 5.35
C HIS A 457 29.16 34.90 6.65
N ASN A 458 28.90 36.20 6.66
CA ASN A 458 29.04 37.05 7.84
C ASN A 458 28.14 36.54 8.98
N LEU A 459 26.87 36.26 8.70
CA LEU A 459 25.93 35.72 9.69
C LEU A 459 26.36 34.35 10.23
N CYS A 460 26.89 33.46 9.38
CA CYS A 460 27.44 32.18 9.80
C CYS A 460 28.69 32.34 10.70
N GLN A 461 29.63 33.19 10.31
CA GLN A 461 30.87 33.44 11.07
C GLN A 461 30.58 34.01 12.45
N ASN A 462 29.56 34.86 12.55
CA ASN A 462 29.08 35.43 13.80
C ASN A 462 28.10 34.53 14.57
N ASN A 463 27.95 33.26 14.17
CA ASN A 463 27.04 32.27 14.76
C ASN A 463 25.58 32.75 14.88
N LYS A 464 25.13 33.69 14.05
CA LYS A 464 23.74 34.17 14.03
C LYS A 464 22.80 33.20 13.33
N ILE A 465 23.34 32.43 12.37
CA ILE A 465 22.61 31.39 11.63
C ILE A 465 23.48 30.14 11.47
N GLY A 466 22.84 28.99 11.27
CA GLY A 466 23.53 27.74 10.93
C GLY A 466 23.93 27.65 9.45
N GLU A 467 24.42 26.47 9.03
CA GLU A 467 24.74 26.21 7.61
C GLU A 467 23.49 26.06 6.72
N ASP A 468 22.36 25.66 7.30
CA ASP A 468 21.09 25.60 6.60
C ASP A 468 20.20 26.72 7.14
N ILE A 469 19.76 27.62 6.25
CA ILE A 469 18.79 28.67 6.59
C ILE A 469 17.51 28.46 5.79
N ILE A 470 16.40 28.26 6.50
CA ILE A 470 15.06 28.30 5.88
C ILE A 470 14.76 29.74 5.48
N ASN A 471 14.19 29.94 4.31
CA ASN A 471 14.09 31.26 3.71
C ASN A 471 13.12 32.19 4.47
N SER A 472 12.09 31.62 5.11
CA SER A 472 11.18 32.34 6.02
C SER A 472 11.85 32.83 7.32
N HIS A 473 13.11 32.47 7.58
CA HIS A 473 13.84 32.97 8.73
C HIS A 473 14.10 34.49 8.60
N PRO A 474 13.89 35.31 9.65
CA PRO A 474 14.06 36.77 9.57
C PRO A 474 15.46 37.23 9.12
N LEU A 475 16.48 36.44 9.44
CA LEU A 475 17.88 36.69 9.03
C LEU A 475 18.25 36.07 7.67
N SER A 476 17.30 35.57 6.88
CA SER A 476 17.61 35.03 5.55
C SER A 476 18.00 36.16 4.60
N PRO A 477 19.26 36.22 4.12
CA PRO A 477 19.68 37.30 3.22
C PRO A 477 19.02 37.19 1.83
N PHE A 478 18.43 36.02 1.53
CA PHE A 478 17.80 35.72 0.26
C PHE A 478 16.33 36.16 0.19
N TYR A 479 15.66 36.33 1.34
CA TYR A 479 14.20 36.46 1.41
C TYR A 479 13.65 37.68 0.66
N LYS A 480 14.32 38.83 0.79
CA LYS A 480 13.93 40.11 0.16
C LYS A 480 14.12 40.13 -1.36
N PHE A 481 14.85 39.17 -1.92
CA PHE A 481 15.23 39.14 -3.33
C PHE A 481 14.42 38.12 -4.14
N LYS A 482 13.15 37.88 -3.77
CA LYS A 482 12.28 36.90 -4.45
C LYS A 482 12.21 37.10 -5.96
N SER A 483 12.02 38.35 -6.42
CA SER A 483 11.96 38.67 -7.86
C SER A 483 13.23 38.31 -8.61
N TYR A 484 14.40 38.48 -7.97
CA TYR A 484 15.70 38.12 -8.53
C TYR A 484 15.90 36.59 -8.58
N PHE A 485 15.55 35.88 -7.50
CA PHE A 485 15.73 34.42 -7.43
C PHE A 485 14.70 33.63 -8.25
N THR A 486 13.53 34.18 -8.52
CA THR A 486 12.46 33.50 -9.26
C THR A 486 12.91 32.98 -10.63
N PRO A 487 13.44 33.81 -11.57
CA PRO A 487 13.93 33.33 -12.86
C PRO A 487 15.11 32.34 -12.74
N ILE A 488 15.96 32.50 -11.72
CA ILE A 488 17.05 31.57 -11.43
C ILE A 488 16.50 30.20 -11.03
N LEU A 489 15.55 30.14 -10.10
CA LEU A 489 14.95 28.90 -9.64
C LEU A 489 14.15 28.22 -10.76
N GLN A 490 13.44 28.99 -11.59
CA GLN A 490 12.77 28.48 -12.79
C GLN A 490 13.78 27.82 -13.74
N TYR A 491 14.90 28.50 -14.03
CA TYR A 491 15.96 27.93 -14.86
C TYR A 491 16.46 26.59 -14.31
N PHE A 492 16.76 26.49 -13.01
CA PHE A 492 17.29 25.25 -12.42
C PHE A 492 16.28 24.11 -12.33
N LEU A 493 14.98 24.44 -12.23
CA LEU A 493 13.89 23.45 -12.22
C LEU A 493 13.58 22.92 -13.61
N PHE A 494 13.50 23.81 -14.62
CA PHE A 494 12.86 23.49 -15.89
C PHE A 494 13.83 23.50 -17.08
N ASN A 495 14.81 24.40 -17.11
CA ASN A 495 15.55 24.70 -18.34
C ASN A 495 16.98 24.15 -18.35
N GLY A 496 17.68 24.12 -17.21
CA GLY A 496 19.11 23.84 -17.21
C GLY A 496 19.75 23.63 -15.85
N SER A 497 21.07 23.62 -15.86
CA SER A 497 21.90 23.50 -14.67
C SER A 497 23.05 24.51 -14.72
N GLY A 498 23.89 24.54 -13.69
CA GLY A 498 25.12 25.30 -13.72
C GLY A 498 26.15 24.82 -14.77
N ARG A 499 25.85 23.78 -15.55
CA ARG A 499 26.68 23.33 -16.68
C ARG A 499 26.14 23.77 -18.04
N GLY A 500 25.02 24.51 -18.07
CA GLY A 500 24.34 24.93 -19.29
C GLY A 500 22.89 24.42 -19.40
N LEU A 501 22.29 24.67 -20.55
CA LEU A 501 20.93 24.28 -20.89
C LEU A 501 20.78 22.75 -20.93
N SER A 502 19.60 22.28 -20.55
CA SER A 502 19.25 20.87 -20.63
C SER A 502 18.74 20.54 -22.03
N GLU A 503 19.22 19.44 -22.60
CA GLU A 503 18.66 18.85 -23.83
C GLU A 503 17.22 18.35 -23.60
N LEU A 504 16.85 18.10 -22.34
CA LEU A 504 15.56 17.53 -21.94
C LEU A 504 14.93 18.41 -20.85
N PRO A 505 14.38 19.58 -21.23
CA PRO A 505 13.71 20.48 -20.28
C PRO A 505 12.48 19.81 -19.67
N ALA A 506 12.12 20.23 -18.46
CA ALA A 506 10.85 19.89 -17.85
C ALA A 506 9.84 21.01 -18.10
N GLU A 507 8.57 20.66 -18.18
CA GLU A 507 7.45 21.62 -18.18
C GLU A 507 6.66 21.54 -16.87
N ILE A 508 6.70 20.39 -16.21
CA ILE A 508 5.85 20.09 -15.07
C ILE A 508 6.72 19.56 -13.94
N VAL A 509 6.39 19.94 -12.71
CA VAL A 509 6.92 19.30 -11.50
C VAL A 509 5.86 18.38 -10.91
N LEU A 510 6.18 17.09 -10.82
CA LEU A 510 5.47 16.11 -10.01
C LEU A 510 6.10 16.08 -8.63
N PHE A 511 5.33 16.45 -7.62
CA PHE A 511 5.74 16.45 -6.24
C PHE A 511 5.04 15.31 -5.49
N VAL A 512 5.82 14.39 -4.91
CA VAL A 512 5.32 13.17 -4.26
C VAL A 512 5.67 13.18 -2.77
N LYS A 513 4.63 13.15 -1.93
CA LYS A 513 4.78 13.16 -0.48
C LYS A 513 5.29 11.83 0.07
N LYS A 514 4.82 10.71 -0.50
CA LYS A 514 5.13 9.34 -0.07
C LYS A 514 5.05 8.36 -1.24
N ILE A 515 5.98 7.41 -1.33
CA ILE A 515 6.05 6.41 -2.41
C ILE A 515 5.14 5.19 -2.13
N ASP A 516 4.92 4.86 -0.85
CA ASP A 516 4.47 3.51 -0.44
C ASP A 516 2.99 3.34 -0.07
N SER A 517 2.21 4.43 0.00
CA SER A 517 0.77 4.36 0.34
C SER A 517 -0.04 3.85 -0.85
N CYS A 518 -1.05 3.00 -0.64
CA CYS A 518 -2.06 2.68 -1.67
C CYS A 518 -2.89 3.91 -2.09
N ASP A 519 -2.76 5.03 -1.35
CA ASP A 519 -3.42 6.33 -1.56
C ASP A 519 -2.75 7.19 -2.66
N ILE A 520 -2.35 6.56 -3.76
CA ILE A 520 -1.41 7.13 -4.75
C ILE A 520 -1.96 8.40 -5.43
N PRO A 521 -3.28 8.58 -5.63
CA PRO A 521 -3.83 9.87 -6.07
C PRO A 521 -3.72 11.02 -5.04
N GLN A 522 -3.69 10.72 -3.73
CA GLN A 522 -3.81 11.75 -2.68
C GLN A 522 -2.47 12.37 -2.29
N ASN A 523 -1.36 11.73 -2.64
CA ASN A 523 0.00 12.14 -2.24
C ASN A 523 0.83 12.73 -3.39
N TRP A 524 0.22 12.93 -4.57
CA TRP A 524 0.87 13.43 -5.79
C TRP A 524 0.29 14.79 -6.16
N PHE A 525 1.17 15.78 -6.31
CA PHE A 525 0.80 17.18 -6.58
C PHE A 525 1.53 17.65 -7.83
N TRP A 526 0.80 18.27 -8.75
CA TRP A 526 1.32 18.63 -10.07
C TRP A 526 1.36 20.14 -10.24
N PHE A 527 2.48 20.63 -10.75
CA PHE A 527 2.69 22.06 -10.97
C PHE A 527 3.13 22.30 -12.41
N SER A 528 2.21 22.84 -13.22
CA SER A 528 2.45 23.23 -14.62
C SER A 528 2.79 24.72 -14.77
N ASN A 529 2.46 25.54 -13.78
CA ASN A 529 2.85 26.95 -13.72
C ASN A 529 4.09 27.09 -12.83
N SER A 530 5.23 27.37 -13.46
CA SER A 530 6.52 27.49 -12.78
C SER A 530 6.54 28.64 -11.78
N GLN A 531 5.91 29.78 -12.09
CA GLN A 531 5.79 30.93 -11.19
C GLN A 531 5.01 30.57 -9.92
N GLN A 532 3.81 30.02 -10.10
CA GLN A 532 2.95 29.58 -9.00
C GLN A 532 3.67 28.57 -8.09
N PHE A 533 4.41 27.63 -8.67
CA PHE A 533 5.19 26.67 -7.89
C PHE A 533 6.28 27.35 -7.05
N ILE A 534 7.04 28.28 -7.63
CA ILE A 534 8.06 29.05 -6.89
C ILE A 534 7.42 29.85 -5.76
N ASP A 535 6.29 30.50 -6.03
CA ASP A 535 5.57 31.27 -5.02
C ASP A 535 5.14 30.42 -3.83
N GLU A 536 4.71 29.18 -4.08
CA GLU A 536 4.28 28.27 -3.04
C GLU A 536 5.41 27.73 -2.16
N ILE A 537 6.58 27.50 -2.74
CA ILE A 537 7.74 26.92 -2.04
C ILE A 537 8.68 27.97 -1.47
N TRP A 538 8.56 29.25 -1.84
CA TRP A 538 9.52 30.32 -1.50
C TRP A 538 9.90 30.36 -0.02
N ASP A 539 8.91 30.33 0.86
CA ASP A 539 9.10 30.38 2.33
C ASP A 539 9.68 29.08 2.90
N PHE A 540 9.57 28.00 2.12
CA PHE A 540 10.02 26.64 2.46
C PHE A 540 11.38 26.31 1.84
N LEU A 541 12.00 27.22 1.08
CA LEU A 541 13.34 27.00 0.54
C LEU A 541 14.38 27.00 1.66
N ILE A 542 15.39 26.14 1.53
CA ILE A 542 16.57 26.09 2.39
C ILE A 542 17.76 26.49 1.54
N PHE A 543 18.43 27.58 1.93
CA PHE A 543 19.67 28.03 1.32
C PHE A 543 20.86 27.56 2.16
N SER A 544 21.95 27.16 1.50
CA SER A 544 23.20 26.77 2.16
C SER A 544 24.40 26.87 1.22
N ILE A 545 25.57 27.15 1.79
CA ILE A 545 26.86 27.09 1.06
C ILE A 545 27.62 25.83 1.49
N ARG A 546 28.02 24.98 0.54
CA ARG A 546 28.55 23.61 0.78
C ARG A 546 29.96 23.39 0.20
N ASP A 547 30.62 22.28 0.56
CA ASP A 547 32.03 21.94 0.27
C ASP A 547 32.27 20.99 -0.94
N LYS A 548 31.23 20.54 -1.67
CA LYS A 548 31.40 19.58 -2.77
C LYS A 548 31.99 20.21 -4.05
N GLY A 549 33.07 19.61 -4.57
CA GLY A 549 33.61 19.90 -5.91
C GLY A 549 34.66 21.01 -5.97
N LEU A 550 35.12 21.53 -4.83
CA LEU A 550 36.18 22.54 -4.78
C LEU A 550 37.56 21.90 -4.99
N ASN A 551 37.96 21.75 -6.26
CA ASN A 551 39.30 21.29 -6.65
C ASN A 551 40.11 22.49 -7.16
N TYR A 552 40.61 23.31 -6.25
CA TYR A 552 41.33 24.54 -6.60
C TYR A 552 42.81 24.30 -6.98
N GLU A 553 43.35 23.11 -6.71
CA GLU A 553 44.80 22.86 -6.79
C GLU A 553 45.32 22.44 -8.18
N LYS A 554 44.50 22.32 -9.23
CA LYS A 554 44.94 21.66 -10.47
C LYS A 554 44.79 22.36 -11.82
N ARG A 555 44.49 23.66 -11.92
CA ARG A 555 44.45 24.34 -13.23
C ARG A 555 45.03 25.75 -13.21
N SER A 556 46.36 25.83 -13.36
CA SER A 556 47.07 27.03 -13.82
C SER A 556 46.76 27.26 -15.30
N CYS A 557 45.90 28.25 -15.58
CA CYS A 557 45.84 28.90 -16.88
C CYS A 557 45.62 30.39 -16.59
N GLU A 558 46.51 31.25 -17.07
CA GLU A 558 46.57 32.68 -16.72
C GLU A 558 45.30 33.46 -17.05
N SER A 559 44.44 32.91 -17.91
CA SER A 559 43.11 33.46 -18.24
C SER A 559 42.06 33.37 -17.11
N LYS A 560 42.31 32.62 -16.02
CA LYS A 560 41.36 32.45 -14.89
C LYS A 560 41.66 33.31 -13.65
N LYS A 561 42.68 34.18 -13.69
CA LYS A 561 43.08 35.04 -12.56
C LYS A 561 42.10 36.17 -12.19
N LYS A 562 41.01 36.38 -12.96
CA LYS A 562 40.16 37.61 -12.82
C LYS A 562 38.92 37.52 -11.92
N MET A 563 38.50 36.35 -11.40
CA MET A 563 37.24 36.27 -10.63
C MET A 563 37.39 35.54 -9.31
N ALA A 564 37.17 36.27 -8.20
CA ALA A 564 37.13 35.69 -6.88
C ALA A 564 35.96 34.69 -6.77
N PRO A 565 36.20 33.45 -6.35
CA PRO A 565 35.14 32.48 -6.07
C PRO A 565 34.44 32.84 -4.74
N TRP A 566 33.18 32.42 -4.56
CA TRP A 566 32.60 32.36 -3.21
C TRP A 566 33.37 31.29 -2.44
N ILE A 567 34.38 31.66 -1.65
CA ILE A 567 35.13 30.74 -0.82
C ILE A 567 35.20 31.28 0.59
N ASP A 568 34.81 30.43 1.53
CA ASP A 568 35.03 30.65 2.95
C ASP A 568 35.73 29.45 3.59
N LYS A 569 36.57 29.72 4.59
CA LYS A 569 37.36 28.72 5.32
C LYS A 569 36.65 28.38 6.63
N TYR A 570 36.47 27.09 6.90
CA TYR A 570 35.84 26.63 8.14
C TYR A 570 36.61 25.47 8.78
N LYS A 571 36.76 25.51 10.11
CA LYS A 571 37.42 24.43 10.87
C LYS A 571 36.40 23.34 11.21
N SER A 572 36.57 22.16 10.62
CA SER A 572 35.70 21.01 10.89
C SER A 572 35.76 20.60 12.37
N ARG A 573 34.63 20.64 13.10
CA ARG A 573 34.57 20.21 14.51
C ARG A 573 34.96 18.75 14.71
N LYS A 574 34.69 17.86 13.73
CA LYS A 574 35.02 16.42 13.80
C LYS A 574 36.48 16.10 13.49
N THR A 575 37.10 16.83 12.57
CA THR A 575 38.43 16.47 12.04
C THR A 575 39.51 17.50 12.32
N GLN A 576 39.16 18.65 12.89
CA GLN A 576 40.02 19.83 13.14
C GLN A 576 40.71 20.42 11.89
N LYS A 577 40.56 19.81 10.71
CA LYS A 577 41.04 20.29 9.42
C LYS A 577 40.25 21.51 8.93
N ILE A 578 40.96 22.45 8.29
CA ILE A 578 40.37 23.57 7.55
C ILE A 578 39.77 23.03 6.25
N LYS A 579 38.46 23.23 6.06
CA LYS A 579 37.73 22.94 4.83
C LYS A 579 37.33 24.24 4.13
N LYS A 580 37.12 24.18 2.82
CA LYS A 580 36.59 25.30 2.01
C LYS A 580 35.16 25.00 1.61
N LYS A 581 34.28 26.01 1.64
CA LYS A 581 32.90 25.95 1.13
C LYS A 581 32.69 27.05 0.10
N GLY A 582 31.84 26.81 -0.88
CA GLY A 582 31.68 27.76 -1.99
C GLY A 582 30.63 27.47 -3.05
N CYS A 583 29.78 26.47 -2.80
CA CYS A 583 28.77 26.04 -3.76
C CYS A 583 27.39 26.33 -3.16
N LEU A 584 26.59 27.14 -3.84
CA LEU A 584 25.22 27.37 -3.44
C LEU A 584 24.40 26.10 -3.64
N HIS A 585 23.62 25.75 -2.61
CA HIS A 585 22.76 24.60 -2.60
C HIS A 585 21.39 25.01 -2.07
N VAL A 586 20.34 24.82 -2.88
CA VAL A 586 18.96 25.23 -2.57
C VAL A 586 18.04 24.01 -2.61
N ARG A 587 17.29 23.80 -1.53
CA ARG A 587 16.40 22.64 -1.35
C ARG A 587 15.02 23.05 -0.85
N ILE A 588 14.04 22.17 -0.98
CA ILE A 588 12.67 22.36 -0.47
C ILE A 588 12.55 21.68 0.90
N HIS A 589 12.15 22.43 1.93
CA HIS A 589 11.95 21.90 3.27
C HIS A 589 10.72 20.97 3.34
N LYS A 590 10.81 19.92 4.16
CA LYS A 590 9.80 18.87 4.27
C LYS A 590 8.43 19.36 4.76
N SER A 591 8.39 20.46 5.51
CA SER A 591 7.14 21.07 5.99
C SER A 591 6.26 21.59 4.86
N PHE A 592 6.80 21.83 3.66
CA PHE A 592 5.97 22.14 2.49
C PHE A 592 4.93 21.04 2.22
N GLY A 593 5.29 19.77 2.44
CA GLY A 593 4.36 18.64 2.32
C GLY A 593 3.19 18.64 3.32
N LEU A 594 3.25 19.45 4.38
CA LEU A 594 2.14 19.65 5.31
C LEU A 594 1.14 20.69 4.79
N LYS A 595 1.60 21.68 4.01
CA LYS A 595 0.74 22.67 3.32
C LYS A 595 -0.05 22.02 2.18
N LEU A 596 0.52 21.02 1.54
CA LEU A 596 -0.11 20.21 0.51
C LEU A 596 -1.16 19.25 1.14
N GLN A 597 -2.36 19.77 1.42
CA GLN A 597 -3.48 18.95 1.88
C GLN A 597 -4.79 19.19 1.11
N ASN A 598 -4.97 20.32 0.41
CA ASN A 598 -6.29 20.68 -0.14
C ASN A 598 -6.32 21.30 -1.56
N THR A 599 -5.20 21.61 -2.21
CA THR A 599 -5.22 22.49 -3.41
C THR A 599 -5.03 21.80 -4.76
N TYR A 600 -4.44 20.60 -4.83
CA TYR A 600 -4.16 19.93 -6.11
C TYR A 600 -4.53 18.46 -6.04
N LYS A 601 -5.82 18.19 -5.81
CA LYS A 601 -6.32 16.82 -5.83
C LYS A 601 -6.41 16.32 -7.27
N PHE A 602 -6.07 15.05 -7.44
CA PHE A 602 -6.53 14.19 -8.52
C PHE A 602 -8.01 14.49 -8.80
N PHE A 603 -8.36 14.94 -10.01
CA PHE A 603 -9.76 14.95 -10.40
C PHE A 603 -10.27 13.50 -10.37
N PRO A 604 -11.44 13.23 -9.77
CA PRO A 604 -11.98 11.87 -9.61
C PRO A 604 -12.14 11.08 -10.92
#